data_AF-A0A941PF05-F1
#
_entry.id   AF-A0A941PF05-F1
#
_cell.length_a   1.000
_cell.length_b   1.000
_cell.length_c   1.000
_cell.angle_alpha   90.00
_cell.angle_beta   90.00
_cell.angle_gamma   90.00
#
_symmetry.space_group_name_H-M   'P 1'
#
loop_
_entity.id
_entity.type
_entity.pdbx_description
1 polymer ?
#
loop_
_entity_poly.entity_id
_entity_poly.type
_entity_poly.pdbx_seq_one_letter_code
_entity_poly.pdbx_strand_id
1 'polypeptide(L)'
;FLAEYEYIRENNLALGVSLDNTIVLDDYKVLNKDGLRYEDEFVKHKILDAIGDLYLLGHPVIGAFSGYKSGHALNNRLLDKFMSYPQAWEIVTFEDSAKIPTGYGSVMEHAAIRSI
;
A
#
# COMPACT_ATOMS: atom_id res chain seq x y z
N PHE A 1 5.34 8.29 16.12
CA PHE A 1 6.31 8.18 17.24
C PHE A 1 5.63 8.53 18.56
N LEU A 2 6.16 8.12 19.72
CA LEU A 2 5.58 8.44 21.03
C LEU A 2 5.55 9.96 21.26
N ALA A 3 6.59 10.69 20.81
CA ALA A 3 6.66 12.14 20.86
C ALA A 3 5.49 12.85 20.14
N GLU A 4 4.86 12.19 19.16
CA GLU A 4 3.74 12.75 18.39
C GLU A 4 2.37 12.36 18.97
N TYR A 5 2.33 11.46 19.96
CA TYR A 5 1.10 10.84 20.43
C TYR A 5 0.11 11.86 21.02
N GLU A 6 0.60 12.78 21.85
CA GLU A 6 -0.25 13.83 22.45
C GLU A 6 -0.85 14.73 21.38
N TYR A 7 -0.03 15.20 20.42
CA TYR A 7 -0.49 16.02 19.30
C TYR A 7 -1.54 15.30 18.44
N ILE A 8 -1.32 14.03 18.10
CA ILE A 8 -2.26 13.22 17.31
C ILE A 8 -3.60 13.07 18.05
N ARG A 9 -3.54 12.82 19.36
CA ARG A 9 -4.74 12.64 20.20
C ARG A 9 -5.53 13.93 20.38
N GLU A 10 -4.86 15.06 20.60
CA GLU A 10 -5.49 16.39 20.70
C GLU A 10 -6.24 16.78 19.42
N ASN A 11 -5.80 16.28 18.27
CA ASN A 11 -6.44 16.48 16.96
C ASN A 11 -7.51 15.42 16.63
N ASN A 12 -7.94 14.60 17.59
CA ASN A 12 -8.91 13.50 17.40
C ASN A 12 -8.48 12.45 16.36
N LEU A 13 -7.17 12.28 16.15
CA LEU A 13 -6.62 11.26 15.26
C LEU A 13 -6.16 10.05 16.08
N ALA A 14 -6.09 8.88 15.42
CA ALA A 14 -5.54 7.65 15.99
C ALA A 14 -6.18 7.20 17.34
N LEU A 15 -7.44 7.53 17.59
CA LEU A 15 -8.14 7.28 18.87
C LEU A 15 -8.22 5.79 19.26
N GLY A 16 -8.13 4.88 18.29
CA GLY A 16 -8.15 3.43 18.50
C GLY A 16 -6.77 2.77 18.57
N VAL A 17 -5.68 3.54 18.58
CA VAL A 17 -4.31 2.99 18.61
C VAL A 17 -4.02 2.35 19.96
N SER A 18 -3.49 1.13 19.92
CA SER A 18 -2.95 0.39 21.06
C SER A 18 -1.65 -0.31 20.67
N LEU A 19 -0.92 -0.84 21.66
CA LEU A 19 0.28 -1.66 21.39
C LEU A 19 -0.05 -2.99 20.71
N ASP A 20 -1.33 -3.40 20.68
CA ASP A 20 -1.78 -4.64 20.04
C ASP A 20 -1.98 -4.47 18.53
N ASN A 21 -2.27 -3.25 18.07
CA ASN A 21 -2.57 -2.95 16.66
C ASN A 21 -1.55 -2.03 15.98
N THR A 22 -0.66 -1.39 16.75
CA THR A 22 0.28 -0.40 16.23
C THR A 22 1.67 -0.61 16.80
N ILE A 23 2.69 -0.49 15.94
CA ILE A 23 4.08 -0.46 16.36
C ILE A 23 4.38 0.96 16.87
N VAL A 24 4.77 1.07 18.14
CA VAL A 24 5.08 2.36 18.76
C VAL A 24 6.59 2.49 18.94
N LEU A 25 7.14 3.56 18.38
CA LEU A 25 8.54 3.93 18.48
C LEU A 25 8.71 5.06 19.50
N ASP A 26 9.59 4.83 20.46
CA ASP A 26 10.24 5.88 21.25
C ASP A 26 11.52 6.34 20.54
N ASP A 27 12.21 7.35 21.06
CA ASP A 27 13.41 7.95 20.43
C ASP A 27 14.54 6.95 20.14
N TYR A 28 14.55 5.82 20.84
CA TYR A 28 15.65 4.85 20.78
C TYR A 28 15.21 3.39 20.56
N LYS A 29 13.92 3.06 20.65
CA LYS A 29 13.46 1.67 20.61
C LYS A 29 11.99 1.48 20.24
N VAL A 30 11.68 0.27 19.78
CA VAL A 30 10.31 -0.26 19.67
C VAL A 30 9.78 -0.56 21.08
N LEU A 31 8.56 -0.12 21.39
CA LEU A 31 7.91 -0.30 22.70
C LEU A 31 7.08 -1.58 22.81
N ASN A 32 6.72 -2.20 21.69
CA ASN A 32 5.99 -3.46 21.66
C ASN A 32 6.83 -4.57 22.32
N LYS A 33 6.25 -5.29 23.30
CA LYS A 33 6.97 -6.31 24.09
C LYS A 33 7.50 -7.45 23.24
N ASP A 34 6.75 -7.83 22.21
CA ASP A 34 7.10 -8.92 21.28
C ASP A 34 8.03 -8.43 20.14
N GLY A 35 8.39 -7.13 20.14
CA GLY A 35 9.23 -6.53 19.12
C GLY A 35 8.52 -6.38 17.78
N LEU A 36 9.29 -6.52 16.70
CA LEU A 36 8.80 -6.49 15.33
C LEU A 36 8.49 -7.91 14.84
N ARG A 37 7.49 -8.04 13.97
CA ARG A 37 7.18 -9.29 13.26
C ARG A 37 8.23 -9.62 12.21
N TYR A 38 8.83 -8.58 11.62
CA TYR A 38 9.92 -8.67 10.65
C TYR A 38 10.96 -7.58 10.92
N GLU A 39 12.24 -7.84 10.64
CA GLU A 39 13.30 -6.82 10.78
C GLU A 39 13.03 -5.58 9.91
N ASP A 40 12.36 -5.77 8.78
CA ASP A 40 12.00 -4.77 7.77
C ASP A 40 10.51 -4.38 7.79
N GLU A 41 9.82 -4.57 8.93
CA GLU A 41 8.37 -4.38 9.04
C GLU A 41 7.89 -2.98 8.63
N PHE A 42 8.65 -1.92 8.94
CA PHE A 42 8.28 -0.54 8.55
C PHE A 42 8.20 -0.35 7.04
N VAL A 43 9.16 -0.90 6.28
CA VAL A 43 9.14 -0.77 4.81
C VAL A 43 8.11 -1.72 4.20
N LYS A 44 7.92 -2.92 4.76
CA LYS A 44 6.84 -3.83 4.35
C LYS A 44 5.46 -3.21 4.54
N HIS A 45 5.24 -2.46 5.63
CA HIS A 45 3.99 -1.72 5.82
C HIS A 45 3.81 -0.62 4.75
N LYS A 46 4.88 0.07 4.33
CA LYS A 46 4.79 1.01 3.21
C LYS A 46 4.49 0.35 1.87
N ILE A 47 4.98 -0.87 1.65
CA ILE A 47 4.61 -1.68 0.49
C ILE A 47 3.11 -2.06 0.59
N LEU A 48 2.64 -2.46 1.77
CA LEU A 48 1.22 -2.78 2.00
C LEU A 48 0.31 -1.56 1.76
N ASP A 49 0.68 -0.38 2.28
CA ASP A 49 0.01 0.89 2.03
C ASP A 49 -0.07 1.17 0.51
N ALA A 50 1.04 1.01 -0.21
CA ALA A 50 1.08 1.24 -1.65
C ALA A 50 0.19 0.25 -2.42
N ILE A 51 0.15 -1.03 -2.03
CA ILE A 51 -0.76 -2.02 -2.63
C ILE A 51 -2.22 -1.58 -2.44
N GLY A 52 -2.58 -1.14 -1.22
CA GLY A 52 -3.91 -0.63 -0.91
C GLY A 52 -4.29 0.61 -1.72
N ASP A 53 -3.37 1.59 -1.77
CA ASP A 53 -3.57 2.83 -2.53
C ASP A 53 -3.74 2.53 -4.03
N LEU A 54 -2.88 1.69 -4.64
CA LEU A 54 -2.98 1.31 -6.05
C LEU A 54 -4.31 0.62 -6.39
N TYR A 55 -4.89 -0.11 -5.44
CA TYR A 55 -6.18 -0.78 -5.64
C TYR A 55 -7.36 0.19 -5.75
N LEU A 56 -7.18 1.48 -5.43
CA LEU A 56 -8.17 2.52 -5.70
C LEU A 56 -8.46 2.72 -7.20
N LEU A 57 -7.61 2.17 -8.09
CA LEU A 57 -7.91 2.07 -9.52
C LEU A 57 -9.08 1.11 -9.84
N GLY A 58 -9.54 0.32 -8.87
CA GLY A 58 -10.68 -0.59 -9.01
C GLY A 58 -10.36 -1.93 -9.68
N HIS A 59 -9.12 -2.13 -10.13
CA HIS A 59 -8.65 -3.34 -10.79
C HIS A 59 -7.23 -3.71 -10.31
N PRO A 60 -6.87 -5.02 -10.30
CA PRO A 60 -5.48 -5.43 -10.16
C PRO A 60 -4.60 -4.76 -11.22
N VAL A 61 -3.40 -4.32 -10.81
CA VAL A 61 -2.45 -3.65 -11.71
C VAL A 61 -1.37 -4.63 -12.14
N ILE A 62 -1.22 -4.81 -13.45
CA ILE A 62 -0.11 -5.52 -14.09
C ILE A 62 0.92 -4.47 -14.53
N GLY A 63 1.99 -4.34 -13.75
CA GLY A 63 3.03 -3.35 -13.98
C GLY A 63 4.06 -3.33 -12.85
N ALA A 64 4.96 -2.35 -12.88
CA ALA A 64 5.95 -2.14 -11.83
C ALA A 64 5.70 -0.81 -11.11
N PHE A 65 5.62 -0.86 -9.79
CA PHE A 65 5.55 0.33 -8.93
C PHE A 65 6.91 0.57 -8.27
N SER A 66 7.34 1.82 -8.23
CA SER A 66 8.54 2.25 -7.52
C SER A 66 8.26 3.54 -6.79
N GLY A 67 8.44 3.53 -5.47
CA GLY A 67 8.20 4.68 -4.61
C GLY A 67 9.45 5.02 -3.81
N TYR A 68 9.87 6.29 -3.85
CA TYR A 68 10.94 6.81 -3.00
C TYR A 68 10.33 7.79 -1.99
N LYS A 69 10.34 7.42 -0.70
CA LYS A 69 9.68 8.17 0.38
C LYS A 69 8.22 8.53 0.06
N SER A 70 7.53 7.64 -0.65
CA SER A 70 6.13 7.85 -1.04
C SER A 70 5.19 7.62 0.15
N GLY A 71 4.06 8.31 0.12
CA GLY A 71 2.93 8.11 1.03
C GLY A 71 1.62 8.31 0.27
N HIS A 72 0.49 8.16 0.95
CA HIS A 72 -0.85 8.14 0.33
C HIS A 72 -1.12 9.30 -0.63
N ALA A 73 -0.75 10.54 -0.26
CA ALA A 73 -0.96 11.70 -1.12
C ALA A 73 -0.17 11.63 -2.44
N LEU A 74 1.05 11.10 -2.43
CA LEU A 74 1.87 10.96 -3.65
C LEU A 74 1.39 9.77 -4.48
N ASN A 75 1.01 8.67 -3.84
CA ASN A 75 0.40 7.51 -4.51
C ASN A 75 -0.88 7.92 -5.23
N ASN A 76 -1.79 8.66 -4.60
CA ASN A 76 -3.02 9.14 -5.25
C ASN A 76 -2.74 10.05 -6.44
N ARG A 77 -1.78 10.98 -6.33
CA ARG A 77 -1.37 11.84 -7.47
C ARG A 77 -0.80 11.04 -8.64
N LEU A 78 -0.09 9.94 -8.35
CA LEU A 78 0.36 9.01 -9.38
C LEU A 78 -0.84 8.38 -10.10
N LEU A 79 -1.86 7.94 -9.36
CA LEU A 79 -3.07 7.36 -9.94
C LEU A 79 -3.84 8.36 -10.80
N ASP A 80 -4.08 9.57 -10.28
CA ASP A 80 -4.72 10.65 -11.03
C ASP A 80 -3.98 10.92 -12.34
N LYS A 81 -2.65 10.99 -12.27
CA LYS A 81 -1.80 11.17 -13.44
C LYS A 81 -1.92 9.98 -14.39
N PHE A 82 -1.76 8.76 -13.91
CA PHE A 82 -1.83 7.54 -14.71
C PHE A 82 -3.17 7.42 -15.46
N MET A 83 -4.29 7.70 -14.80
CA MET A 83 -5.62 7.69 -15.42
C MET A 83 -5.81 8.80 -16.45
N SER A 84 -5.10 9.92 -16.33
CA SER A 84 -5.12 11.01 -17.32
C SER A 84 -4.36 10.71 -18.62
N TYR A 85 -3.62 9.60 -18.70
CA TYR A 85 -2.92 9.14 -19.91
C TYR A 85 -3.46 7.77 -20.37
N PRO A 86 -4.61 7.71 -21.07
CA PRO A 86 -5.20 6.45 -21.54
C PRO A 86 -4.30 5.60 -22.44
N GLN A 87 -3.27 6.19 -23.06
CA GLN A 87 -2.28 5.49 -23.87
C GLN A 87 -1.22 4.75 -23.05
N ALA A 88 -1.14 5.00 -21.74
CA ALA A 88 -0.16 4.39 -20.84
C ALA A 88 -0.67 3.07 -20.23
N TRP A 89 -1.93 2.70 -20.50
CA TRP A 89 -2.52 1.50 -19.95
C TRP A 89 -3.69 0.96 -20.78
N GLU A 90 -4.04 -0.29 -20.52
CA GLU A 90 -5.19 -0.96 -21.10
C GLU A 90 -5.86 -1.87 -20.09
N ILE A 91 -7.13 -2.18 -20.33
CA ILE A 91 -7.85 -3.20 -19.59
C ILE A 91 -7.66 -4.55 -20.29
N VAL A 92 -7.19 -5.54 -19.54
CA VAL A 92 -6.99 -6.90 -20.04
C VAL A 92 -7.81 -7.90 -19.25
N THR A 93 -8.28 -8.93 -19.93
CA THR A 93 -8.91 -10.11 -19.35
C THR A 93 -8.18 -11.37 -19.82
N PHE A 94 -8.26 -12.43 -19.03
CA PHE A 94 -7.62 -13.70 -19.33
C PHE A 94 -8.65 -14.82 -19.25
N GLU A 95 -9.03 -15.40 -20.39
CA GLU A 95 -9.94 -16.56 -20.43
C GLU A 95 -9.25 -17.85 -19.97
N ASP A 96 -7.94 -17.93 -20.20
CA ASP A 96 -7.10 -19.06 -19.82
C ASP A 96 -6.23 -18.67 -18.63
N SER A 97 -6.43 -19.35 -17.50
CA SER A 97 -5.70 -19.10 -16.26
C SER A 97 -4.19 -19.35 -16.41
N ALA A 98 -3.76 -20.17 -17.38
CA ALA A 98 -2.35 -20.38 -17.68
C ALA A 98 -1.65 -19.13 -18.24
N LYS A 99 -2.42 -18.15 -18.74
CA LYS A 99 -1.89 -16.88 -19.27
C LYS A 99 -1.81 -15.77 -18.22
N ILE A 100 -2.32 -15.99 -17.01
CA ILE A 100 -2.24 -15.04 -15.90
C ILE A 100 -0.78 -14.91 -15.45
N PRO A 101 -0.22 -13.69 -15.33
CA PRO A 101 1.13 -13.50 -14.81
C PRO A 101 1.29 -14.09 -13.41
N THR A 102 2.48 -14.62 -13.11
CA THR A 102 2.80 -15.19 -11.79
C THR A 102 2.59 -14.14 -10.69
N GLY A 103 2.00 -14.56 -9.56
CA GLY A 103 1.73 -13.69 -8.42
C GLY A 103 0.31 -13.10 -8.40
N TYR A 104 -0.46 -13.23 -9.48
CA TYR A 104 -1.85 -12.72 -9.54
C TYR A 104 -2.93 -13.78 -9.22
N GLY A 105 -2.56 -15.07 -9.15
CA GLY A 105 -3.38 -16.17 -8.61
C GLY A 105 -4.83 -16.24 -9.13
N SER A 106 -5.73 -16.75 -8.29
CA SER A 106 -7.19 -16.78 -8.54
C SER A 106 -7.88 -15.42 -8.36
N VAL A 107 -7.12 -14.35 -8.10
CA VAL A 107 -7.66 -13.00 -7.88
C VAL A 107 -8.18 -12.39 -9.19
N MET A 108 -7.80 -12.98 -10.34
CA MET A 108 -8.18 -12.53 -11.67
C MET A 108 -9.36 -13.33 -12.26
N GLU A 109 -10.48 -13.39 -11.55
CA GLU A 109 -11.77 -13.72 -12.18
C GLU A 109 -12.30 -12.56 -13.07
N HIS A 110 -11.61 -11.41 -13.06
CA HIS A 110 -12.04 -10.15 -13.66
C HIS A 110 -10.92 -9.45 -14.43
N ALA A 111 -11.27 -8.33 -15.07
CA ALA A 111 -10.37 -7.41 -15.75
C ALA A 111 -9.25 -6.85 -14.85
N ALA A 112 -8.05 -6.70 -15.41
CA ALA A 112 -6.90 -6.03 -14.81
C ALA A 112 -6.47 -4.82 -15.63
N ILE A 113 -5.85 -3.82 -14.99
CA ILE A 113 -5.20 -2.72 -15.69
C ILE A 113 -3.75 -3.10 -15.95
N ARG A 114 -3.34 -3.16 -17.20
CA ARG A 114 -1.95 -3.39 -17.61
C ARG A 114 -1.32 -2.08 -18.05
N SER A 115 -0.17 -1.73 -17.47
CA SER A 115 0.65 -0.62 -17.96
C SER A 115 1.29 -1.01 -19.31
N ILE A 116 1.28 -0.08 -20.27
CA ILE A 116 1.86 -0.22 -21.61
C ILE A 116 3.25 0.42 -21.66
#